data_AF-A0A5E4XHC3-F1
#
_entry.id   AF-A0A5E4XHC3-F1
#
_cell.length_a   1.000
_cell.length_b   1.000
_cell.length_c   1.000
_cell.angle_alpha   90.00
_cell.angle_beta   90.00
_cell.angle_gamma   90.00
#
_symmetry.space_group_name_H-M   'P 1'
#
loop_
_entity.id
_entity.type
_entity.pdbx_description
1 polymer ?
#
loop_
_entity_poly.entity_id
_entity_poly.type
_entity_poly.pdbx_seq_one_letter_code
_entity_poly.pdbx_strand_id
1 'polypeptide(L)'
;MSSVINTNIFSLVAQRNLSTSQSSLQTSITRLSSGLRINSAADDAAGLAITDRMSSQINGLTQAQRNANDGISLVQTAAGALSSITDNLQRIRTLAVQATNTTNSDSDRAALDQEVQQRLAEINRTAQQTQFNGLSVLNGSMGTANFQVGANAGQTISVNLSQSMGINSIGSVASASSTAALTKGAPFVADATTNTISVTAGGGTGGAVKVAAGTYSTAAQLAAAINAAATTSNGSAITVATVTATGELSIAGDGTNSTVIATAGTANNLGITSSTSATVASTSTKVANTLTGAITLAAGDLTITGANGTATQITGTFNTPTDLANAISATNTGVTGYIDSTGKLNLLSHSAFTIAGSAGGLTATGLTAAAAANGGVQAVNANSTLSSANVTSIDNATKMIAQIDSAISTVDTLNATLGAVQNRFQSAIGSLSTSTQNLTSARSGVQDTDYAAETANLTRSQILQQAGISMLSQANQLPQQVLKLLQ
;
A
#
# COMPACT_ATOMS: atom_id res chain seq x y z
N MET A 1 18.57 -93.93 34.19
CA MET A 1 17.38 -93.05 34.24
C MET A 1 16.51 -93.54 35.38
N SER A 2 16.23 -92.70 36.38
CA SER A 2 15.41 -93.10 37.54
C SER A 2 13.94 -93.18 37.12
N SER A 3 13.35 -94.37 37.20
CA SER A 3 11.93 -94.61 36.89
C SER A 3 11.07 -94.18 38.07
N VAL A 4 10.71 -92.90 38.11
CA VAL A 4 9.73 -92.37 39.09
C VAL A 4 8.32 -92.63 38.54
N ILE A 5 7.52 -93.43 39.24
CA ILE A 5 6.21 -93.91 38.76
C ILE A 5 5.10 -92.84 38.90
N ASN A 6 5.18 -91.98 39.93
CA ASN A 6 4.14 -90.99 40.24
C ASN A 6 4.27 -89.65 39.51
N THR A 7 5.41 -89.35 38.88
CA THR A 7 5.62 -88.06 38.19
C THR A 7 6.27 -88.30 36.84
N ASN A 8 5.51 -88.07 35.77
CA ASN A 8 5.99 -88.20 34.41
C ASN A 8 6.58 -86.88 33.89
N ILE A 9 7.90 -86.75 34.04
CA ILE A 9 8.65 -85.57 33.63
C ILE A 9 8.55 -85.33 32.11
N PHE A 10 8.50 -86.40 31.29
CA PHE A 10 8.37 -86.29 29.83
C PHE A 10 7.02 -85.71 29.41
N SER A 11 5.93 -86.12 30.07
CA SER A 11 4.59 -85.54 29.83
C SER A 11 4.52 -84.08 30.26
N LEU A 12 5.14 -83.72 31.39
CA LEU A 12 5.18 -82.33 31.88
C LEU A 12 5.98 -81.40 30.95
N VAL A 13 7.10 -81.88 30.41
CA VAL A 13 7.89 -81.15 29.40
C VAL A 13 7.13 -81.03 28.08
N ALA A 14 6.48 -82.11 27.63
CA ALA A 14 5.64 -82.08 26.42
C ALA A 14 4.46 -81.10 26.56
N GLN A 15 3.81 -81.04 27.72
CA GLN A 15 2.72 -80.11 28.01
C GLN A 15 3.20 -78.65 28.05
N ARG A 16 4.36 -78.37 28.63
CA ARG A 16 4.98 -77.04 28.62
C ARG A 16 5.33 -76.57 27.20
N ASN A 17 5.91 -77.45 26.39
CA ASN A 17 6.25 -77.17 24.99
C ASN A 17 4.99 -76.99 24.13
N LEU A 18 3.94 -77.77 24.38
CA LEU A 18 2.64 -77.62 23.72
C LEU A 18 1.96 -76.29 24.07
N SER A 19 1.97 -75.89 25.35
CA SER A 19 1.45 -74.59 25.81
C SER A 19 2.21 -73.42 25.18
N THR A 20 3.54 -73.54 25.09
CA THR A 20 4.38 -72.54 24.39
C THR A 20 4.01 -72.44 22.91
N SER A 21 3.86 -73.58 22.23
CA SER A 21 3.50 -73.61 20.80
C SER A 21 2.09 -73.07 20.54
N GLN A 22 1.14 -73.30 21.45
CA GLN A 22 -0.20 -72.71 21.39
C GLN A 22 -0.18 -71.19 21.55
N SER A 23 0.63 -70.67 22.48
CA SER A 23 0.81 -69.23 22.68
C SER A 23 1.45 -68.55 21.46
N SER A 24 2.48 -69.16 20.87
CA SER A 24 3.10 -68.67 19.63
C SER A 24 2.12 -68.70 18.45
N LEU A 25 1.34 -69.76 18.30
CA LEU A 25 0.29 -69.86 17.29
C LEU A 25 -0.75 -68.74 17.42
N GLN A 26 -1.25 -68.50 18.64
CA GLN A 26 -2.22 -67.44 18.93
C GLN A 26 -1.67 -66.06 18.55
N THR A 27 -0.40 -65.80 18.88
CA THR A 27 0.29 -64.55 18.55
C THR A 27 0.39 -64.35 17.04
N SER A 28 0.81 -65.38 16.29
CA SER A 28 0.89 -65.33 14.84
C SER A 28 -0.48 -65.12 14.18
N ILE A 29 -1.54 -65.71 14.72
CA ILE A 29 -2.92 -65.46 14.25
C ILE A 29 -3.29 -63.98 14.44
N THR A 30 -3.05 -63.41 15.63
CA THR A 30 -3.37 -62.01 15.92
C THR A 30 -2.56 -61.04 15.04
N ARG A 31 -1.29 -61.32 14.80
CA ARG A 31 -0.44 -60.50 13.91
C ARG A 31 -0.87 -60.59 12.46
N LEU A 32 -1.20 -61.79 11.97
CA LEU A 32 -1.66 -61.98 10.60
C LEU A 32 -3.05 -61.36 10.37
N SER A 33 -3.93 -61.41 11.38
CA SER A 33 -5.28 -60.86 11.30
C SER A 33 -5.31 -59.33 11.41
N SER A 34 -4.46 -58.75 12.26
CA SER A 34 -4.36 -57.29 12.43
C SER A 34 -3.46 -56.64 11.38
N GLY A 35 -2.53 -57.40 10.78
CA GLY A 35 -1.44 -56.87 9.96
C GLY A 35 -0.37 -56.15 10.77
N LEU A 36 -0.49 -56.08 12.10
CA LEU A 36 0.40 -55.37 13.00
C LEU A 36 1.25 -56.36 13.78
N ARG A 37 2.56 -56.16 13.78
CA ARG A 37 3.51 -56.84 14.66
C ARG A 37 3.30 -56.45 16.12
N ILE A 38 3.00 -55.18 16.35
CA ILE A 38 2.75 -54.58 17.67
C ILE A 38 1.27 -54.18 17.73
N ASN A 39 0.45 -55.03 18.33
CA ASN A 39 -0.99 -54.80 18.45
C ASN A 39 -1.37 -54.27 19.85
N SER A 40 -0.60 -54.63 20.87
CA SER A 40 -0.84 -54.21 22.26
C SER A 40 0.46 -53.86 22.99
N ALA A 41 0.35 -53.19 24.14
CA ALA A 41 1.49 -52.88 24.99
C ALA A 41 2.19 -54.14 25.55
N ALA A 42 1.52 -55.29 25.53
CA ALA A 42 2.10 -56.57 25.92
C ALA A 42 3.08 -57.12 24.87
N ASP A 43 2.94 -56.73 23.60
CA ASP A 43 3.83 -57.17 22.51
C ASP A 43 5.15 -56.40 22.52
N ASP A 44 5.08 -55.07 22.64
CA ASP A 44 6.22 -54.16 22.79
C ASP A 44 5.74 -52.78 23.29
N ALA A 45 5.88 -52.53 24.59
CA ALA A 45 5.46 -51.26 25.19
C ALA A 45 6.25 -50.04 24.67
N ALA A 46 7.54 -50.21 24.36
CA ALA A 46 8.38 -49.12 23.88
C ALA A 46 8.09 -48.81 22.40
N GLY A 47 7.95 -49.86 21.58
CA GLY A 47 7.55 -49.75 20.18
C GLY A 47 6.18 -49.10 20.02
N LEU A 48 5.19 -49.50 20.83
CA LEU A 48 3.86 -48.89 20.83
C LEU A 48 3.90 -47.39 21.17
N ALA A 49 4.68 -46.99 22.19
CA ALA A 49 4.81 -45.58 22.56
C ALA A 49 5.46 -44.72 21.46
N ILE A 50 6.40 -45.31 20.68
CA ILE A 50 7.00 -44.64 19.52
C ILE A 50 5.98 -44.50 18.39
N THR A 51 5.22 -45.56 18.08
CA THR A 51 4.21 -45.55 17.00
C THR A 51 3.04 -44.63 17.33
N ASP A 52 2.67 -44.49 18.60
CA ASP A 52 1.65 -43.53 19.05
C ASP A 52 2.12 -42.09 18.84
N ARG A 53 3.39 -41.79 19.17
CA ARG A 53 3.99 -40.48 18.91
C ARG A 53 4.07 -40.18 17.41
N MET A 54 4.50 -41.16 16.60
CA MET A 54 4.53 -41.02 15.14
C MET A 54 3.12 -40.80 14.58
N SER A 55 2.12 -41.52 15.08
CA SER A 55 0.72 -41.34 14.65
C SER A 55 0.18 -39.96 15.03
N SER A 56 0.48 -39.47 16.22
CA SER A 56 0.15 -38.10 16.64
C SER A 56 0.80 -37.07 15.70
N GLN A 57 2.08 -37.24 15.37
CA GLN A 57 2.79 -36.36 14.43
C GLN A 57 2.19 -36.43 13.03
N ILE A 58 1.92 -37.62 12.47
CA ILE A 58 1.29 -37.80 11.16
C ILE A 58 -0.07 -37.09 11.11
N ASN A 59 -0.91 -37.28 12.13
CA ASN A 59 -2.21 -36.61 12.22
C ASN A 59 -2.05 -35.09 12.30
N GLY A 60 -1.09 -34.60 13.09
CA GLY A 60 -0.75 -33.18 13.19
C GLY A 60 -0.26 -32.59 11.87
N LEU A 61 0.63 -33.28 11.15
CA LEU A 61 1.13 -32.86 9.83
C LEU A 61 0.01 -32.88 8.77
N THR A 62 -0.89 -33.85 8.82
CA THR A 62 -2.05 -33.93 7.92
C THR A 62 -3.01 -32.76 8.16
N GLN A 63 -3.26 -32.39 9.42
CA GLN A 63 -4.02 -31.18 9.74
C GLN A 63 -3.28 -29.92 9.29
N ALA A 64 -1.98 -29.84 9.50
CA ALA A 64 -1.14 -28.72 9.06
C ALA A 64 -1.20 -28.52 7.54
N GLN A 65 -1.24 -29.59 6.74
CA GLN A 65 -1.44 -29.50 5.30
C GLN A 65 -2.81 -28.89 4.96
N ARG A 66 -3.88 -29.30 5.65
CA ARG A 66 -5.22 -28.69 5.45
C ARG A 66 -5.21 -27.20 5.80
N ASN A 67 -4.64 -26.84 6.95
CA ASN A 67 -4.49 -25.44 7.36
C ASN A 67 -3.68 -24.61 6.34
N ALA A 68 -2.63 -25.20 5.74
CA ALA A 68 -1.85 -24.53 4.70
C ALA A 68 -2.66 -24.31 3.42
N ASN A 69 -3.53 -25.26 3.04
CA ASN A 69 -4.46 -25.09 1.92
C ASN A 69 -5.50 -24.00 2.22
N ASP A 70 -6.03 -23.94 3.44
CA ASP A 70 -6.93 -22.85 3.86
C ASP A 70 -6.25 -21.48 3.76
N GLY A 71 -4.97 -21.42 4.14
CA GLY A 71 -4.13 -20.23 3.96
C GLY A 71 -3.97 -19.83 2.49
N ILE A 72 -3.78 -20.79 1.59
CA ILE A 72 -3.73 -20.54 0.13
C ILE A 72 -5.08 -19.99 -0.36
N SER A 73 -6.20 -20.60 0.02
CA SER A 73 -7.54 -20.15 -0.39
C SER A 73 -7.84 -18.73 0.10
N LEU A 74 -7.43 -18.38 1.31
CA LEU A 74 -7.55 -17.03 1.84
C LEU A 74 -6.75 -16.04 1.01
N VAL A 75 -5.48 -16.35 0.75
CA VAL A 75 -4.58 -15.50 -0.04
C VAL A 75 -5.10 -15.32 -1.48
N GLN A 76 -5.62 -16.37 -2.11
CA GLN A 76 -6.21 -16.30 -3.45
C GLN A 76 -7.48 -15.44 -3.48
N THR A 77 -8.33 -15.53 -2.45
CA THR A 77 -9.52 -14.68 -2.33
C THR A 77 -9.14 -13.21 -2.23
N ALA A 78 -8.14 -12.89 -1.40
CA ALA A 78 -7.62 -11.53 -1.28
C ALA A 78 -6.98 -11.06 -2.60
N ALA A 79 -6.12 -11.86 -3.22
CA ALA A 79 -5.44 -11.50 -4.48
C ALA A 79 -6.42 -11.27 -5.65
N GLY A 80 -7.50 -12.06 -5.74
CA GLY A 80 -8.54 -11.84 -6.75
C GLY A 80 -9.23 -10.48 -6.59
N ALA A 81 -9.59 -10.13 -5.37
CA ALA A 81 -10.19 -8.83 -5.07
C ALA A 81 -9.20 -7.66 -5.29
N LEU A 82 -7.92 -7.84 -4.97
CA LEU A 82 -6.88 -6.86 -5.24
C LEU A 82 -6.70 -6.62 -6.75
N SER A 83 -6.78 -7.66 -7.58
CA SER A 83 -6.77 -7.50 -9.04
C SER A 83 -7.90 -6.60 -9.51
N SER A 84 -9.13 -6.81 -9.02
CA SER A 84 -10.26 -5.95 -9.36
C SER A 84 -10.08 -4.51 -8.88
N ILE A 85 -9.44 -4.30 -7.72
CA ILE A 85 -9.09 -2.95 -7.24
C ILE A 85 -8.06 -2.31 -8.19
N THR A 86 -7.01 -3.02 -8.58
CA THR A 86 -6.00 -2.55 -9.53
C THR A 86 -6.62 -2.13 -10.87
N ASP A 87 -7.54 -2.92 -11.42
CA ASP A 87 -8.21 -2.59 -12.69
C ASP A 87 -9.02 -1.29 -12.59
N ASN A 88 -9.74 -1.08 -11.48
CA ASN A 88 -10.47 0.16 -11.24
C ASN A 88 -9.52 1.35 -11.04
N LEU A 89 -8.42 1.18 -10.32
CA LEU A 89 -7.40 2.23 -10.14
C LEU A 89 -6.76 2.62 -11.48
N GLN A 90 -6.40 1.65 -12.33
CA GLN A 90 -5.87 1.92 -13.66
C GLN A 90 -6.88 2.66 -14.54
N ARG A 91 -8.17 2.30 -14.48
CA ARG A 91 -9.22 3.04 -15.18
C ARG A 91 -9.34 4.48 -14.67
N ILE A 92 -9.36 4.70 -13.36
CA ILE A 92 -9.38 6.05 -12.77
C ILE A 92 -8.16 6.85 -13.22
N ARG A 93 -6.98 6.23 -13.30
CA ARG A 93 -5.77 6.88 -13.82
C ARG A 93 -5.97 7.38 -15.25
N THR A 94 -6.52 6.56 -16.14
CA THR A 94 -6.80 6.99 -17.53
C THR A 94 -7.79 8.15 -17.61
N LEU A 95 -8.83 8.15 -16.76
CA LEU A 95 -9.81 9.23 -16.69
C LEU A 95 -9.20 10.52 -16.13
N ALA A 96 -8.34 10.42 -15.12
CA ALA A 96 -7.62 11.56 -14.56
C ALA A 96 -6.67 12.17 -15.61
N VAL A 97 -5.90 11.35 -16.34
CA VAL A 97 -5.06 11.81 -17.45
C VAL A 97 -5.90 12.43 -18.58
N GLN A 98 -7.11 11.92 -18.85
CA GLN A 98 -8.01 12.56 -19.79
C GLN A 98 -8.49 13.92 -19.27
N ALA A 99 -8.82 14.03 -17.99
CA ALA A 99 -9.32 15.25 -17.36
C ALA A 99 -8.27 16.37 -17.24
N THR A 100 -6.97 16.04 -17.25
CA THR A 100 -5.89 17.05 -17.26
C THR A 100 -5.76 17.78 -18.60
N ASN A 101 -6.32 17.26 -19.70
CA ASN A 101 -6.26 17.95 -20.99
C ASN A 101 -7.08 19.24 -20.98
N THR A 102 -6.46 20.33 -21.44
CA THR A 102 -7.03 21.69 -21.50
C THR A 102 -8.18 21.83 -22.49
N THR A 103 -8.32 20.90 -23.43
CA THR A 103 -9.41 20.86 -24.42
C THR A 103 -10.74 20.44 -23.83
N ASN A 104 -10.77 19.82 -22.64
CA ASN A 104 -12.02 19.47 -21.99
C ASN A 104 -12.68 20.70 -21.36
N SER A 105 -14.00 20.79 -21.48
CA SER A 105 -14.79 21.78 -20.75
C SER A 105 -14.98 21.37 -19.29
N ASP A 106 -15.47 22.30 -18.45
CA ASP A 106 -15.85 21.99 -17.06
C ASP A 106 -16.98 20.93 -16.99
N SER A 107 -17.91 20.95 -17.95
CA SER A 107 -18.96 19.92 -18.05
C SER A 107 -18.40 18.55 -18.41
N ASP A 108 -17.41 18.48 -19.29
CA ASP A 108 -16.77 17.20 -19.65
C ASP A 108 -16.02 16.61 -18.46
N ARG A 109 -15.28 17.47 -17.72
CA ARG A 109 -14.60 17.06 -16.48
C ARG A 109 -15.58 16.58 -15.41
N ALA A 110 -16.73 17.24 -15.27
CA ALA A 110 -17.78 16.79 -14.35
C ALA A 110 -18.35 15.41 -14.73
N ALA A 111 -18.51 15.12 -16.04
CA ALA A 111 -18.96 13.82 -16.50
C ALA A 111 -17.90 12.71 -16.26
N LEU A 112 -16.62 13.02 -16.52
CA LEU A 112 -15.51 12.11 -16.19
C LEU A 112 -15.43 11.84 -14.68
N ASP A 113 -15.67 12.87 -13.85
CA ASP A 113 -15.69 12.72 -12.40
C ASP A 113 -16.78 11.77 -11.94
N GLN A 114 -17.98 11.80 -12.53
CA GLN A 114 -19.03 10.83 -12.20
C GLN A 114 -18.57 9.38 -12.41
N GLU A 115 -17.87 9.08 -13.51
CA GLU A 115 -17.30 7.74 -13.72
C GLU A 115 -16.24 7.42 -12.64
N VAL A 116 -15.37 8.37 -12.33
CA VAL A 116 -14.35 8.21 -11.28
C VAL A 116 -14.98 7.93 -9.91
N GLN A 117 -16.01 8.66 -9.50
CA GLN A 117 -16.69 8.47 -8.22
C GLN A 117 -17.34 7.08 -8.13
N GLN A 118 -17.95 6.58 -9.21
CA GLN A 118 -18.52 5.23 -9.25
C GLN A 118 -17.43 4.15 -9.10
N ARG A 119 -16.27 4.35 -9.72
CA ARG A 119 -15.13 3.43 -9.60
C ARG A 119 -14.52 3.45 -8.20
N LEU A 120 -14.41 4.62 -7.57
CA LEU A 120 -13.97 4.74 -6.18
C LEU A 120 -14.95 4.06 -5.21
N ALA A 121 -16.25 4.20 -5.45
CA ALA A 121 -17.27 3.49 -4.68
C ALA A 121 -17.14 1.97 -4.84
N GLU A 122 -16.86 1.50 -6.05
CA GLU A 122 -16.66 0.07 -6.33
C GLU A 122 -15.38 -0.49 -5.68
N ILE A 123 -14.29 0.28 -5.67
CA ILE A 123 -13.07 -0.05 -4.92
C ILE A 123 -13.38 -0.18 -3.44
N ASN A 124 -14.08 0.80 -2.86
CA ASN A 124 -14.45 0.80 -1.46
C ASN A 124 -15.37 -0.37 -1.11
N ARG A 125 -16.35 -0.67 -1.98
CA ARG A 125 -17.25 -1.82 -1.86
C ARG A 125 -16.45 -3.13 -1.85
N THR A 126 -15.54 -3.31 -2.81
CA THR A 126 -14.70 -4.51 -2.92
C THR A 126 -13.81 -4.68 -1.69
N ALA A 127 -13.14 -3.61 -1.23
CA ALA A 127 -12.30 -3.67 -0.04
C ALA A 127 -13.08 -4.02 1.25
N GLN A 128 -14.33 -3.52 1.39
CA GLN A 128 -15.15 -3.76 2.58
C GLN A 128 -15.92 -5.10 2.56
N GLN A 129 -16.37 -5.53 1.39
CA GLN A 129 -17.23 -6.72 1.24
C GLN A 129 -16.47 -8.01 0.93
N THR A 130 -15.19 -7.93 0.55
CA THR A 130 -14.39 -9.14 0.33
C THR A 130 -14.14 -9.84 1.67
N GLN A 131 -14.69 -11.05 1.78
CA GLN A 131 -14.65 -11.84 3.00
C GLN A 131 -14.19 -13.28 2.73
N PHE A 132 -13.47 -13.86 3.68
CA PHE A 132 -13.15 -15.27 3.73
C PHE A 132 -13.66 -15.83 5.05
N ASN A 133 -14.53 -16.84 4.98
CA ASN A 133 -15.16 -17.43 6.17
C ASN A 133 -15.82 -16.40 7.11
N GLY A 134 -16.48 -15.38 6.53
CA GLY A 134 -17.16 -14.29 7.27
C GLY A 134 -16.24 -13.21 7.83
N LEU A 135 -14.92 -13.31 7.65
CA LEU A 135 -13.95 -12.30 8.07
C LEU A 135 -13.51 -11.43 6.88
N SER A 136 -13.51 -10.11 7.05
CA SER A 136 -13.10 -9.17 6.00
C SER A 136 -11.58 -9.17 5.81
N VAL A 137 -11.12 -9.54 4.61
CA VAL A 137 -9.69 -9.75 4.32
C VAL A 137 -8.96 -8.47 3.88
N LEU A 138 -9.66 -7.45 3.40
CA LEU A 138 -9.05 -6.26 2.77
C LEU A 138 -9.33 -4.93 3.50
N ASN A 139 -10.11 -4.93 4.58
CA ASN A 139 -10.43 -3.69 5.31
C ASN A 139 -9.47 -3.37 6.46
N GLY A 140 -8.46 -4.21 6.70
CA GLY A 140 -7.49 -4.08 7.80
C GLY A 140 -7.93 -4.73 9.12
N SER A 141 -9.20 -5.14 9.25
CA SER A 141 -9.75 -5.68 10.50
C SER A 141 -9.22 -7.07 10.85
N MET A 142 -8.80 -7.86 9.85
CA MET A 142 -8.24 -9.19 10.09
C MET A 142 -6.83 -9.15 10.70
N GLY A 143 -6.09 -8.05 10.55
CA GLY A 143 -4.73 -7.93 11.07
C GLY A 143 -3.80 -8.99 10.53
N THR A 144 -3.08 -9.68 11.41
CA THR A 144 -2.20 -10.80 11.04
C THR A 144 -2.88 -12.14 11.27
N ALA A 145 -3.15 -12.88 10.19
CA ALA A 145 -3.70 -14.23 10.26
C ALA A 145 -2.57 -15.26 10.37
N ASN A 146 -2.57 -16.06 11.44
CA ASN A 146 -1.57 -17.09 11.69
C ASN A 146 -2.11 -18.47 11.35
N PHE A 147 -1.44 -19.17 10.44
CA PHE A 147 -1.78 -20.53 10.05
C PHE A 147 -0.78 -21.50 10.63
N GLN A 148 -1.25 -22.45 11.44
CA GLN A 148 -0.44 -23.53 12.00
C GLN A 148 -0.16 -24.56 10.91
N VAL A 149 1.07 -24.56 10.39
CA VAL A 149 1.54 -25.40 9.28
C VAL A 149 2.59 -26.41 9.72
N GLY A 150 2.52 -26.84 10.97
CA GLY A 150 3.35 -27.92 11.50
C GLY A 150 2.66 -28.65 12.65
N ALA A 151 3.21 -29.79 13.05
CA ALA A 151 2.62 -30.63 14.10
C ALA A 151 2.83 -30.07 15.52
N ASN A 152 3.83 -29.21 15.72
CA ASN A 152 4.17 -28.66 17.04
C ASN A 152 3.75 -27.19 17.17
N ALA A 153 3.43 -26.78 18.40
CA ALA A 153 3.03 -25.40 18.69
C ALA A 153 4.08 -24.37 18.20
N GLY A 154 3.61 -23.29 17.58
CA GLY A 154 4.45 -22.18 17.09
C GLY A 154 5.01 -22.34 15.68
N GLN A 155 4.76 -23.47 15.02
CA GLN A 155 5.15 -23.68 13.62
C GLN A 155 4.12 -23.03 12.66
N THR A 156 4.14 -21.71 12.58
CA THR A 156 3.14 -20.93 11.83
C THR A 156 3.70 -20.21 10.61
N ILE A 157 2.84 -20.02 9.61
CA ILE A 157 3.02 -19.02 8.55
C ILE A 157 1.99 -17.91 8.80
N SER A 158 2.48 -16.68 8.85
CA SER A 158 1.65 -15.50 9.08
C SER A 158 1.36 -14.80 7.75
N VAL A 159 0.12 -14.33 7.59
CA VAL A 159 -0.33 -13.49 6.49
C VAL A 159 -0.71 -12.13 7.07
N ASN A 160 -0.04 -11.08 6.63
CA ASN A 160 -0.34 -9.72 7.10
C ASN A 160 -1.38 -9.06 6.19
N LEU A 161 -2.55 -8.79 6.75
CA LEU A 161 -3.68 -8.11 6.12
C LEU A 161 -4.12 -6.91 6.97
N SER A 162 -3.17 -6.29 7.67
CA SER A 162 -3.43 -5.16 8.58
C SER A 162 -3.66 -3.86 7.80
N GLN A 163 -3.10 -3.78 6.58
CA GLN A 163 -3.30 -2.63 5.72
C GLN A 163 -4.69 -2.69 5.07
N SER A 164 -5.49 -1.66 5.31
CA SER A 164 -6.79 -1.49 4.68
C SER A 164 -6.64 -1.01 3.23
N MET A 165 -7.38 -1.61 2.32
CA MET A 165 -7.46 -1.28 0.89
C MET A 165 -8.63 -0.35 0.55
N GLY A 166 -9.35 0.14 1.56
CA GLY A 166 -10.42 1.11 1.37
C GLY A 166 -9.89 2.50 0.99
N ILE A 167 -10.68 3.29 0.27
CA ILE A 167 -10.30 4.62 -0.27
C ILE A 167 -9.85 5.64 0.79
N ASN A 168 -10.14 5.39 2.07
CA ASN A 168 -9.67 6.20 3.19
C ASN A 168 -8.21 5.91 3.60
N SER A 169 -7.67 4.76 3.18
CA SER A 169 -6.41 4.22 3.65
C SER A 169 -5.38 4.07 2.54
N ILE A 170 -5.82 3.98 1.29
CA ILE A 170 -4.96 3.91 0.11
C ILE A 170 -4.87 5.26 -0.61
N GLY A 171 -3.80 5.44 -1.38
CA GLY A 171 -3.57 6.63 -2.17
C GLY A 171 -3.26 7.88 -1.35
N SER A 172 -2.72 7.69 -0.14
CA SER A 172 -2.21 8.80 0.65
C SER A 172 -1.01 9.41 -0.06
N VAL A 173 -1.05 10.74 -0.21
CA VAL A 173 0.07 11.53 -0.72
C VAL A 173 0.34 12.67 0.25
N ALA A 174 1.60 13.04 0.38
CA ALA A 174 2.00 14.25 1.06
C ALA A 174 1.86 15.41 0.09
N SER A 175 1.16 16.46 0.51
CA SER A 175 0.95 17.65 -0.31
C SER A 175 1.27 18.92 0.46
N ALA A 176 2.02 19.81 -0.17
CA ALA A 176 2.26 21.17 0.31
C ALA A 176 1.93 22.15 -0.80
N SER A 177 1.38 23.29 -0.44
CA SER A 177 1.02 24.35 -1.39
C SER A 177 1.57 25.68 -0.88
N SER A 178 2.01 26.54 -1.79
CA SER A 178 2.42 27.89 -1.44
C SER A 178 1.22 28.69 -0.91
N THR A 179 1.44 29.49 0.13
CA THR A 179 0.38 30.28 0.79
C THR A 179 -0.13 31.38 -0.14
N ALA A 180 0.75 31.89 -1.01
CA ALA A 180 0.44 32.87 -2.03
C ALA A 180 0.75 32.30 -3.42
N ALA A 181 0.05 32.83 -4.43
CA ALA A 181 0.42 32.58 -5.82
C ALA A 181 1.80 33.20 -6.10
N LEU A 182 2.67 32.44 -6.77
CA LEU A 182 3.97 32.92 -7.26
C LEU A 182 3.83 33.75 -8.54
N THR A 183 2.63 33.78 -9.11
CA THR A 183 2.20 34.75 -10.13
C THR A 183 1.21 35.73 -9.51
N LYS A 184 1.36 37.04 -9.75
CA LYS A 184 0.36 38.05 -9.35
C LYS A 184 -0.52 38.43 -10.54
N GLY A 185 -1.78 37.99 -10.46
CA GLY A 185 -3.00 38.63 -11.00
C GLY A 185 -3.51 38.24 -12.40
N ALA A 186 -4.84 38.37 -12.54
CA ALA A 186 -5.59 38.28 -13.78
C ALA A 186 -5.24 39.45 -14.73
N PRO A 187 -5.41 39.31 -16.06
CA PRO A 187 -5.16 40.42 -16.98
C PRO A 187 -6.04 41.64 -16.64
N PHE A 188 -5.55 42.84 -16.95
CA PHE A 188 -6.37 44.04 -16.81
C PHE A 188 -7.40 44.07 -17.94
N VAL A 189 -8.68 44.07 -17.61
CA VAL A 189 -9.76 44.23 -18.59
C VAL A 189 -10.28 45.65 -18.51
N ALA A 190 -10.05 46.42 -19.57
CA ALA A 190 -10.64 47.74 -19.75
C ALA A 190 -11.89 47.65 -20.61
N ASP A 191 -13.02 48.18 -20.12
CA ASP A 191 -14.24 48.42 -20.89
C ASP A 191 -14.34 49.92 -21.22
N ALA A 192 -14.58 50.25 -22.50
CA ALA A 192 -14.65 51.62 -23.02
C ALA A 192 -15.82 52.46 -22.46
N THR A 193 -16.83 51.80 -21.88
CA THR A 193 -18.01 52.48 -21.32
C THR A 193 -17.78 52.90 -19.88
N THR A 194 -17.02 52.10 -19.13
CA THR A 194 -16.96 52.15 -17.68
C THR A 194 -15.59 52.56 -17.16
N ASN A 195 -14.47 52.22 -17.81
CA ASN A 195 -13.14 52.42 -17.24
C ASN A 195 -12.50 53.77 -17.62
N THR A 196 -12.97 54.87 -17.01
CA THR A 196 -12.40 56.21 -17.20
C THR A 196 -11.31 56.54 -16.16
N ILE A 197 -10.24 57.19 -16.61
CA ILE A 197 -9.18 57.78 -15.77
C ILE A 197 -9.20 59.28 -16.02
N SER A 198 -9.43 60.11 -15.01
CA SER A 198 -9.43 61.55 -15.19
C SER A 198 -8.05 62.13 -14.87
N VAL A 199 -7.47 62.84 -15.85
CA VAL A 199 -6.24 63.60 -15.68
C VAL A 199 -6.60 65.07 -15.74
N THR A 200 -6.31 65.81 -14.68
CA THR A 200 -6.60 67.23 -14.56
C THR A 200 -5.29 68.01 -14.53
N ALA A 201 -4.90 68.59 -15.67
CA ALA A 201 -3.73 69.46 -15.78
C ALA A 201 -4.10 70.93 -15.52
N GLY A 202 -3.41 71.58 -14.58
CA GLY A 202 -3.37 73.04 -14.46
C GLY A 202 -4.67 73.76 -14.07
N GLY A 203 -5.35 73.34 -12.99
CA GLY A 203 -6.45 74.10 -12.37
C GLY A 203 -7.72 74.29 -13.22
N GLY A 204 -7.77 73.72 -14.42
CA GLY A 204 -8.97 73.66 -15.27
C GLY A 204 -9.65 72.30 -15.23
N THR A 205 -10.91 72.22 -15.68
CA THR A 205 -11.70 70.99 -15.74
C THR A 205 -11.15 70.03 -16.81
N GLY A 206 -10.11 69.24 -16.47
CA GLY A 206 -9.60 68.19 -17.34
C GLY A 206 -10.67 67.12 -17.61
N GLY A 207 -10.87 66.77 -18.88
CA GLY A 207 -11.84 65.75 -19.30
C GLY A 207 -11.40 64.33 -18.93
N ALA A 208 -12.36 63.44 -18.71
CA ALA A 208 -12.07 62.02 -18.44
C ALA A 208 -11.41 61.36 -19.66
N VAL A 209 -10.25 60.75 -19.45
CA VAL A 209 -9.55 59.97 -20.46
C VAL A 209 -10.10 58.53 -20.44
N LYS A 210 -10.52 58.03 -21.60
CA LYS A 210 -10.96 56.65 -21.77
C LYS A 210 -9.76 55.78 -22.19
N VAL A 211 -9.48 54.74 -21.42
CA VAL A 211 -8.55 53.70 -21.87
C VAL A 211 -9.23 52.90 -22.98
N ALA A 212 -8.49 52.50 -24.02
CA ALA A 212 -9.04 51.67 -25.08
C ALA A 212 -9.60 50.35 -24.50
N ALA A 213 -10.72 49.87 -25.03
CA ALA A 213 -11.27 48.59 -24.61
C ALA A 213 -10.33 47.45 -25.01
N GLY A 214 -10.10 46.52 -24.08
CA GLY A 214 -9.24 45.37 -24.34
C GLY A 214 -8.75 44.67 -23.09
N THR A 215 -8.11 43.53 -23.31
CA THR A 215 -7.42 42.74 -22.28
C THR A 215 -5.93 43.04 -22.36
N TYR A 216 -5.37 43.64 -21.31
CA TYR A 216 -3.95 43.94 -21.19
C TYR A 216 -3.27 42.91 -20.31
N SER A 217 -2.36 42.15 -20.90
CA SER A 217 -1.67 41.03 -20.25
C SER A 217 -0.54 41.47 -19.32
N THR A 218 -0.07 42.72 -19.42
CA THR A 218 0.98 43.29 -18.55
C THR A 218 0.65 44.71 -18.09
N ALA A 219 1.22 45.12 -16.95
CA ALA A 219 1.12 46.49 -16.46
C ALA A 219 1.73 47.50 -17.43
N ALA A 220 2.76 47.12 -18.19
CA ALA A 220 3.38 47.96 -19.22
C ALA A 220 2.45 48.21 -20.41
N GLN A 221 1.70 47.20 -20.85
CA GLN A 221 0.70 47.36 -21.93
C GLN A 221 -0.44 48.29 -21.50
N LEU A 222 -0.93 48.12 -20.26
CA LEU A 222 -1.93 49.03 -19.71
C LEU A 222 -1.36 50.45 -19.52
N ALA A 223 -0.13 50.59 -18.99
CA ALA A 223 0.52 51.90 -18.84
C ALA A 223 0.69 52.61 -20.19
N ALA A 224 1.11 51.89 -21.23
CA ALA A 224 1.23 52.42 -22.58
C ALA A 224 -0.13 52.87 -23.14
N ALA A 225 -1.19 52.08 -22.94
CA ALA A 225 -2.55 52.44 -23.36
C ALA A 225 -3.09 53.67 -22.61
N ILE A 226 -2.79 53.79 -21.31
CA ILE A 226 -3.15 54.95 -20.50
C ILE A 226 -2.38 56.18 -20.98
N ASN A 227 -1.06 56.08 -21.19
CA ASN A 227 -0.23 57.20 -21.65
C ASN A 227 -0.57 57.63 -23.08
N ALA A 228 -0.98 56.69 -23.95
CA ALA A 228 -1.43 57.00 -25.30
C ALA A 228 -2.76 57.78 -25.29
N ALA A 229 -3.62 57.53 -24.31
CA ALA A 229 -4.89 58.23 -24.15
C ALA A 229 -4.76 59.55 -23.34
N ALA A 230 -3.72 59.67 -22.50
CA ALA A 230 -3.51 60.81 -21.62
C ALA A 230 -2.97 62.04 -22.38
N THR A 231 -3.80 63.07 -22.47
CA THR A 231 -3.45 64.36 -23.10
C THR A 231 -3.80 65.53 -22.18
N THR A 232 -3.05 66.62 -22.30
CA THR A 232 -3.39 67.92 -21.69
C THR A 232 -4.61 68.53 -22.38
N SER A 233 -5.23 69.54 -21.77
CA SER A 233 -6.25 70.39 -22.41
C SER A 233 -5.80 71.04 -23.73
N ASN A 234 -4.48 71.12 -23.96
CA ASN A 234 -3.86 71.63 -25.18
C ASN A 234 -3.50 70.52 -26.20
N GLY A 235 -3.93 69.28 -25.98
CA GLY A 235 -3.70 68.14 -26.88
C GLY A 235 -2.28 67.56 -26.85
N SER A 236 -1.41 68.01 -25.94
CA SER A 236 -0.06 67.44 -25.77
C SER A 236 -0.09 66.17 -24.92
N ALA A 237 0.64 65.14 -25.33
CA ALA A 237 0.74 63.87 -24.61
C ALA A 237 1.41 64.04 -23.22
N ILE A 238 0.90 63.31 -22.22
CA ILE A 238 1.46 63.30 -20.86
C ILE A 238 1.73 61.86 -20.45
N THR A 239 2.86 61.62 -19.77
CA THR A 239 3.12 60.34 -19.10
C THR A 239 2.51 60.38 -17.71
N VAL A 240 1.44 59.61 -17.49
CA VAL A 240 0.71 59.54 -16.21
C VAL A 240 0.73 58.15 -15.59
N ALA A 241 1.12 57.13 -16.35
CA ALA A 241 1.22 55.75 -15.92
C ALA A 241 2.64 55.22 -16.10
N THR A 242 3.17 54.62 -15.04
CA THR A 242 4.49 53.98 -15.01
C THR A 242 4.36 52.60 -14.36
N VAL A 243 5.36 51.74 -14.56
CA VAL A 243 5.44 50.44 -13.87
C VAL A 243 6.53 50.56 -12.81
N THR A 244 6.19 50.26 -11.56
CA THR A 244 7.16 50.26 -10.46
C THR A 244 8.17 49.12 -10.62
N ALA A 245 9.27 49.16 -9.87
CA ALA A 245 10.21 48.04 -9.78
C ALA A 245 9.56 46.73 -9.28
N THR A 246 8.41 46.84 -8.59
CA THR A 246 7.59 45.72 -8.11
C THR A 246 6.59 45.20 -9.15
N GLY A 247 6.60 45.74 -10.38
CA GLY A 247 5.70 45.33 -11.47
C GLY A 247 4.28 45.91 -11.36
N GLU A 248 4.05 46.82 -10.41
CA GLU A 248 2.74 47.44 -10.18
C GLU A 248 2.53 48.62 -11.11
N LEU A 249 1.31 48.76 -11.64
CA LEU A 249 0.92 49.97 -12.34
C LEU A 249 0.83 51.11 -11.32
N SER A 250 1.67 52.13 -11.49
CA SER A 250 1.64 53.37 -10.73
C SER A 250 1.12 54.49 -11.61
N ILE A 251 0.09 55.17 -11.13
CA ILE A 251 -0.45 56.36 -11.79
C ILE A 251 -0.07 57.59 -10.96
N ALA A 252 0.66 58.50 -11.57
CA ALA A 252 1.15 59.72 -10.94
C ALA A 252 1.11 60.89 -11.92
N GLY A 253 0.93 62.10 -11.40
CA GLY A 253 1.10 63.33 -12.19
C GLY A 253 2.57 63.62 -12.48
N ASP A 254 2.82 64.47 -13.48
CA ASP A 254 4.16 64.94 -13.91
C ASP A 254 4.89 65.85 -12.90
N GLY A 255 4.32 66.04 -11.71
CA GLY A 255 4.86 66.87 -10.62
C GLY A 255 4.94 68.37 -10.90
N THR A 256 4.64 68.82 -12.13
CA THR A 256 4.88 70.22 -12.55
C THR A 256 3.59 71.00 -12.69
N ASN A 257 2.46 70.37 -13.04
CA ASN A 257 1.14 70.99 -12.92
C ASN A 257 -0.05 70.01 -13.10
N SER A 258 0.18 68.70 -13.14
CA SER A 258 -0.86 67.71 -13.42
C SER A 258 -1.33 66.99 -12.15
N THR A 259 -2.62 67.12 -11.85
CA THR A 259 -3.31 66.36 -10.80
C THR A 259 -4.02 65.18 -11.45
N VAL A 260 -3.74 63.95 -11.02
CA VAL A 260 -4.43 62.75 -11.54
C VAL A 260 -5.48 62.33 -10.52
N ILE A 261 -6.75 62.35 -10.91
CA ILE A 261 -7.88 61.96 -10.06
C ILE A 261 -8.53 60.72 -10.67
N ALA A 262 -8.33 59.56 -10.05
CA ALA A 262 -9.06 58.35 -10.42
C ALA A 262 -10.41 58.35 -9.70
N THR A 263 -11.53 58.60 -10.38
CA THR A 263 -12.87 58.66 -9.75
C THR A 263 -13.45 57.26 -9.50
N ALA A 264 -13.91 57.02 -8.28
CA ALA A 264 -14.17 55.71 -7.68
C ALA A 264 -15.42 54.92 -8.16
N GLY A 265 -16.24 55.44 -9.08
CA GLY A 265 -17.50 54.76 -9.45
C GLY A 265 -17.32 53.54 -10.36
N THR A 266 -16.18 53.48 -11.06
CA THR A 266 -16.04 52.64 -12.25
C THR A 266 -14.59 52.19 -12.51
N ALA A 267 -13.71 52.39 -11.52
CA ALA A 267 -12.26 52.12 -11.58
C ALA A 267 -11.83 50.80 -10.89
N ASN A 268 -12.76 50.08 -10.24
CA ASN A 268 -12.43 48.87 -9.45
C ASN A 268 -11.97 47.69 -10.33
N ASN A 269 -12.31 47.66 -11.63
CA ASN A 269 -11.90 46.59 -12.54
C ASN A 269 -10.39 46.64 -12.89
N LEU A 270 -9.77 47.81 -12.82
CA LEU A 270 -8.33 48.03 -13.06
C LEU A 270 -7.47 47.97 -11.78
N GLY A 271 -8.11 47.85 -10.60
CA GLY A 271 -7.44 47.74 -9.30
C GLY A 271 -6.84 49.04 -8.75
N ILE A 272 -7.09 50.19 -9.38
CA ILE A 272 -6.52 51.48 -8.97
C ILE A 272 -7.35 52.06 -7.80
N THR A 273 -6.70 52.39 -6.69
CA THR A 273 -7.36 53.06 -5.55
C THR A 273 -7.61 54.53 -5.89
N SER A 274 -8.79 55.04 -5.60
CA SER A 274 -9.14 56.45 -5.85
C SER A 274 -8.31 57.36 -4.94
N SER A 275 -7.61 58.34 -5.52
CA SER A 275 -6.94 59.42 -4.80
C SER A 275 -7.50 60.75 -5.28
N THR A 276 -7.83 61.61 -4.33
CA THR A 276 -8.29 63.00 -4.56
C THR A 276 -7.14 64.02 -4.42
N SER A 277 -5.91 63.56 -4.19
CA SER A 277 -4.76 64.42 -3.91
C SER A 277 -3.76 64.48 -5.07
N ALA A 278 -3.40 65.70 -5.44
CA ALA A 278 -2.53 66.10 -6.55
C ALA A 278 -1.11 65.49 -6.51
N THR A 279 -0.61 65.10 -5.34
CA THR A 279 0.81 64.79 -5.10
C THR A 279 1.08 63.33 -4.74
N VAL A 280 0.04 62.48 -4.66
CA VAL A 280 0.18 61.10 -4.19
C VAL A 280 -0.01 60.12 -5.36
N ALA A 281 1.04 59.39 -5.70
CA ALA A 281 0.98 58.30 -6.67
C ALA A 281 -0.04 57.24 -6.21
N SER A 282 -0.96 56.87 -7.10
CA SER A 282 -1.93 55.80 -6.84
C SER A 282 -1.44 54.52 -7.48
N THR A 283 -1.12 53.52 -6.65
CA THR A 283 -0.65 52.21 -7.11
C THR A 283 -1.83 51.26 -7.26
N SER A 284 -1.82 50.42 -8.31
CA SER A 284 -2.86 49.41 -8.49
C SER A 284 -2.70 48.23 -7.52
N THR A 285 -3.82 47.81 -6.93
CA THR A 285 -3.98 46.56 -6.19
C THR A 285 -3.96 45.33 -7.12
N LYS A 286 -4.20 45.51 -8.42
CA LYS A 286 -4.02 44.48 -9.45
C LYS A 286 -2.65 44.62 -10.09
N VAL A 287 -1.96 43.48 -10.26
CA VAL A 287 -0.78 43.36 -11.12
C VAL A 287 -1.17 42.42 -12.24
N ALA A 288 -0.90 42.75 -13.50
CA ALA A 288 -1.11 41.80 -14.58
C ALA A 288 0.12 40.93 -14.74
N ASN A 289 -0.13 39.61 -14.73
CA ASN A 289 0.73 38.47 -15.02
C ASN A 289 2.20 38.80 -15.23
N THR A 290 2.82 39.30 -14.16
CA THR A 290 4.25 39.53 -14.07
C THR A 290 4.69 38.78 -12.82
N LEU A 291 5.74 37.99 -12.97
CA LEU A 291 6.45 37.37 -11.86
C LEU A 291 6.80 38.45 -10.83
N THR A 292 6.76 38.16 -9.54
CA THR A 292 7.42 38.99 -8.52
C THR A 292 8.95 38.87 -8.67
N GLY A 293 9.51 39.29 -9.81
CA GLY A 293 10.93 39.12 -10.15
C GLY A 293 11.39 37.66 -10.27
N ALA A 294 12.58 37.44 -10.84
CA ALA A 294 13.16 36.10 -10.85
C ALA A 294 13.43 35.62 -9.42
N ILE A 295 12.96 34.41 -9.08
CA ILE A 295 13.23 33.82 -7.76
C ILE A 295 14.67 33.32 -7.78
N THR A 296 15.53 33.91 -6.97
CA THR A 296 16.93 33.46 -6.82
C THR A 296 17.08 32.75 -5.49
N LEU A 297 17.48 31.48 -5.52
CA LEU A 297 17.72 30.65 -4.35
C LEU A 297 19.21 30.33 -4.24
N ALA A 298 19.82 30.71 -3.12
CA ALA A 298 21.16 30.31 -2.74
C ALA A 298 21.15 28.96 -1.99
N ALA A 299 22.34 28.41 -1.74
CA ALA A 299 22.46 27.23 -0.87
C ALA A 299 21.86 27.53 0.51
N GLY A 300 20.99 26.64 0.99
CA GLY A 300 20.27 26.76 2.26
C GLY A 300 18.94 27.51 2.18
N ASP A 301 18.60 28.14 1.04
CA ASP A 301 17.35 28.89 0.91
C ASP A 301 16.12 27.99 0.74
N LEU A 302 16.26 26.89 0.01
CA LEU A 302 15.24 25.84 -0.07
C LEU A 302 15.93 24.47 -0.11
N THR A 303 15.56 23.62 0.83
CA THR A 303 16.00 22.24 0.95
C THR A 303 14.78 21.34 1.03
N ILE A 304 14.72 20.34 0.17
CA ILE A 304 13.67 19.32 0.18
C ILE A 304 14.32 18.00 0.54
N THR A 305 13.81 17.36 1.59
CA THR A 305 14.20 15.99 1.96
C THR A 305 13.01 15.09 1.72
N GLY A 306 13.07 14.29 0.65
CA GLY A 306 12.00 13.35 0.30
C GLY A 306 12.24 11.95 0.85
N ALA A 307 11.64 10.95 0.18
CA ALA A 307 11.62 9.54 0.61
C ALA A 307 13.01 8.94 0.86
N ASN A 308 14.01 9.41 0.10
CA ASN A 308 15.38 8.87 0.11
C ASN A 308 16.17 9.32 1.34
N GLY A 309 15.63 10.19 2.19
CA GLY A 309 16.31 10.73 3.37
C GLY A 309 17.43 11.72 3.08
N THR A 310 17.86 11.85 1.82
CA THR A 310 18.86 12.83 1.39
C THR A 310 18.23 14.21 1.24
N ALA A 311 18.75 15.18 1.98
CA ALA A 311 18.37 16.57 1.86
C ALA A 311 18.99 17.16 0.59
N THR A 312 18.15 17.61 -0.34
CA THR A 312 18.63 18.23 -1.58
C THR A 312 18.26 19.70 -1.63
N GLN A 313 19.26 20.53 -1.91
CA GLN A 313 19.12 21.98 -1.97
C GLN A 313 18.73 22.40 -3.39
N ILE A 314 17.73 23.27 -3.49
CA ILE A 314 17.31 23.88 -4.75
C ILE A 314 18.02 25.22 -4.86
N THR A 315 18.98 25.32 -5.78
CA THR A 315 19.78 26.53 -6.00
C THR A 315 19.68 26.98 -7.44
N GLY A 316 19.64 28.28 -7.67
CA GLY A 316 19.60 28.86 -9.01
C GLY A 316 18.68 30.06 -9.12
N THR A 317 18.59 30.60 -10.33
CA THR A 317 17.68 31.69 -10.67
C THR A 317 16.56 31.14 -11.55
N PHE A 318 15.32 31.33 -11.12
CA PHE A 318 14.13 30.83 -11.76
C PHE A 318 13.33 32.00 -12.35
N ASN A 319 13.27 32.05 -13.68
CA ASN A 319 12.61 33.11 -14.43
C ASN A 319 11.10 32.92 -14.57
N THR A 320 10.59 31.73 -14.27
CA THR A 320 9.16 31.43 -14.12
C THR A 320 8.92 30.51 -12.92
N PRO A 321 7.71 30.49 -12.33
CA PRO A 321 7.39 29.55 -11.25
C PRO A 321 7.42 28.09 -11.75
N THR A 322 7.13 27.88 -13.03
CA THR A 322 7.24 26.58 -13.68
C THR A 322 8.68 26.09 -13.74
N ASP A 323 9.66 26.97 -13.94
CA ASP A 323 11.09 26.58 -13.90
C ASP A 323 11.50 26.11 -12.50
N LEU A 324 11.02 26.79 -11.45
CA LEU A 324 11.22 26.35 -10.07
C LEU A 324 10.54 24.98 -9.81
N ALA A 325 9.30 24.80 -10.25
CA ALA A 325 8.57 23.55 -10.11
C ALA A 325 9.26 22.38 -10.86
N ASN A 326 9.79 22.63 -12.05
CA ASN A 326 10.56 21.68 -12.83
C ASN A 326 11.89 21.34 -12.16
N ALA A 327 12.60 22.34 -11.61
CA ALA A 327 13.84 22.12 -10.87
C ALA A 327 13.61 21.23 -9.64
N ILE A 328 12.54 21.49 -8.87
CA ILE A 328 12.14 20.63 -7.75
C ILE A 328 11.91 19.19 -8.23
N SER A 329 11.14 19.01 -9.30
CA SER A 329 10.81 17.69 -9.86
C SER A 329 12.05 16.95 -10.40
N ALA A 330 13.05 17.66 -10.90
CA ALA A 330 14.30 17.08 -11.40
C ALA A 330 15.23 16.56 -10.29
N THR A 331 14.95 16.89 -9.03
CA THR A 331 15.87 16.69 -7.91
C THR A 331 15.90 15.23 -7.39
N ASN A 332 15.17 14.30 -8.02
CA ASN A 332 15.10 12.87 -7.66
C ASN A 332 14.79 12.59 -6.16
N THR A 333 14.20 13.55 -5.45
CA THR A 333 13.78 13.40 -4.05
C THR A 333 12.49 12.60 -3.91
N GLY A 334 11.81 12.30 -5.02
CA GLY A 334 10.46 11.71 -5.02
C GLY A 334 9.36 12.75 -4.77
N VAL A 335 9.69 14.04 -4.77
CA VAL A 335 8.74 15.15 -4.70
C VAL A 335 8.56 15.75 -6.10
N THR A 336 7.33 15.84 -6.56
CA THR A 336 6.97 16.51 -7.81
C THR A 336 6.40 17.89 -7.50
N GLY A 337 6.93 18.91 -8.17
CA GLY A 337 6.44 20.28 -8.11
C GLY A 337 5.64 20.63 -9.36
N TYR A 338 4.51 21.31 -9.20
CA TYR A 338 3.75 21.87 -10.31
C TYR A 338 3.07 23.19 -9.91
N ILE A 339 2.71 24.01 -10.89
CA ILE A 339 1.99 25.26 -10.67
C ILE A 339 0.51 25.05 -10.99
N ASP A 340 -0.38 25.45 -10.08
CA ASP A 340 -1.81 25.34 -10.31
C ASP A 340 -2.39 26.48 -11.16
N SER A 341 -3.66 26.32 -11.56
CA SER A 341 -4.41 27.34 -12.30
C SER A 341 -4.50 28.70 -11.59
N THR A 342 -4.28 28.74 -10.27
CA THR A 342 -4.25 29.97 -9.45
C THR A 342 -2.87 30.59 -9.32
N GLY A 343 -1.83 29.93 -9.87
CA GLY A 343 -0.45 30.39 -9.82
C GLY A 343 0.32 29.97 -8.57
N LYS A 344 -0.22 29.09 -7.74
CA LYS A 344 0.47 28.56 -6.55
C LYS A 344 1.36 27.38 -6.91
N LEU A 345 2.47 27.27 -6.21
CA LEU A 345 3.36 26.12 -6.28
C LEU A 345 2.82 25.01 -5.38
N ASN A 346 2.55 23.85 -5.96
CA ASN A 346 2.11 22.66 -5.27
C ASN A 346 3.20 21.58 -5.36
N LEU A 347 3.51 20.97 -4.24
CA LEU A 347 4.44 19.86 -4.09
C LEU A 347 3.64 18.62 -3.72
N LEU A 348 3.89 17.52 -4.41
CA LEU A 348 3.27 16.22 -4.19
C LEU A 348 4.33 15.16 -4.00
N SER A 349 4.09 14.22 -3.10
CA SER A 349 4.94 13.03 -2.96
C SER A 349 4.13 11.84 -2.47
N HIS A 350 4.56 10.64 -2.84
CA HIS A 350 3.99 9.38 -2.37
C HIS A 350 4.28 9.13 -0.88
N SER A 351 5.35 9.71 -0.35
CA SER A 351 5.77 9.58 1.05
C SER A 351 5.78 10.95 1.74
N ALA A 352 5.84 10.93 3.07
CA ALA A 352 6.15 12.15 3.81
C ALA A 352 7.48 12.75 3.34
N PHE A 353 7.54 14.07 3.29
CA PHE A 353 8.76 14.82 2.97
C PHE A 353 8.88 16.01 3.90
N THR A 354 10.07 16.59 3.95
CA THR A 354 10.30 17.83 4.70
C THR A 354 10.74 18.94 3.78
N ILE A 355 10.25 20.13 4.08
CA ILE A 355 10.68 21.39 3.46
C ILE A 355 11.43 22.17 4.53
N ALA A 356 12.66 22.56 4.23
CA ALA A 356 13.47 23.38 5.12
C ALA A 356 14.12 24.51 4.33
N GLY A 357 14.48 25.61 4.97
CA GLY A 357 15.27 26.65 4.34
C GLY A 357 15.35 27.94 5.14
N SER A 358 15.99 28.94 4.55
CA SER A 358 16.09 30.29 5.10
C SER A 358 14.74 31.00 5.05
N ALA A 359 14.50 31.93 5.97
CA ALA A 359 13.24 32.69 5.99
C ALA A 359 13.01 33.45 4.66
N GLY A 360 14.08 34.00 4.06
CA GLY A 360 14.04 34.69 2.78
C GLY A 360 13.67 33.76 1.62
N GLY A 361 14.33 32.59 1.53
CA GLY A 361 14.07 31.59 0.49
C GLY A 361 12.66 31.00 0.55
N LEU A 362 12.17 30.72 1.75
CA LEU A 362 10.79 30.21 1.93
C LEU A 362 9.74 31.30 1.65
N THR A 363 9.98 32.55 2.04
CA THR A 363 9.09 33.65 1.65
C THR A 363 9.06 33.88 0.14
N ALA A 364 10.21 33.75 -0.55
CA ALA A 364 10.29 33.92 -2.00
C ALA A 364 9.55 32.80 -2.78
N THR A 365 9.53 31.59 -2.22
CA THR A 365 8.81 30.44 -2.78
C THR A 365 7.37 30.30 -2.28
N GLY A 366 6.96 31.18 -1.37
CA GLY A 366 5.64 31.18 -0.75
C GLY A 366 5.34 29.93 0.07
N LEU A 367 6.33 29.09 0.38
CA LEU A 367 6.19 27.88 1.18
C LEU A 367 6.28 28.25 2.67
N THR A 368 5.39 27.71 3.50
CA THR A 368 5.44 27.95 4.95
C THR A 368 6.48 27.03 5.60
N ALA A 369 7.38 27.62 6.40
CA ALA A 369 8.08 26.87 7.43
C ALA A 369 7.17 26.71 8.65
N ALA A 370 7.28 25.59 9.35
CA ALA A 370 6.90 25.54 10.75
C ALA A 370 7.75 26.59 11.48
N ALA A 371 7.09 27.55 12.14
CA ALA A 371 7.71 28.76 12.69
C ALA A 371 8.98 28.47 13.51
N ALA A 372 10.16 28.71 12.93
CA ALA A 372 11.42 28.80 13.66
C ALA A 372 12.39 29.73 12.92
N ALA A 373 12.97 30.67 13.65
CA ALA A 373 13.80 31.76 13.15
C ALA A 373 15.19 31.35 12.61
N ASN A 374 15.47 30.06 12.40
CA ASN A 374 16.67 29.54 11.73
C ASN A 374 16.44 28.05 11.39
N GLY A 375 16.09 27.75 10.13
CA GLY A 375 16.00 26.36 9.65
C GLY A 375 14.72 25.61 10.04
N GLY A 376 13.56 26.30 10.07
CA GLY A 376 12.27 25.66 10.32
C GLY A 376 12.00 24.54 9.31
N VAL A 377 11.98 23.30 9.80
CA VAL A 377 11.66 22.10 9.02
C VAL A 377 10.15 21.89 9.08
N GLN A 378 9.45 22.14 7.97
CA GLN A 378 8.06 21.77 7.80
C GLN A 378 7.99 20.28 7.43
N ALA A 379 7.48 19.45 8.32
CA ALA A 379 7.08 18.09 7.98
C ALA A 379 5.76 18.15 7.18
N VAL A 380 5.75 17.50 6.02
CA VAL A 380 4.58 17.33 5.17
C VAL A 380 4.23 15.85 5.17
N ASN A 381 3.15 15.50 5.86
CA ASN A 381 2.70 14.13 6.04
C ASN A 381 1.73 13.70 4.92
N ALA A 382 1.69 12.40 4.64
CA ALA A 382 0.80 11.81 3.65
C ALA A 382 -0.63 11.66 4.19
N ASN A 383 -1.42 12.74 4.13
CA ASN A 383 -2.77 12.78 4.72
C ASN A 383 -3.91 12.95 3.70
N SER A 384 -3.63 13.30 2.44
CA SER A 384 -4.68 13.41 1.42
C SER A 384 -4.98 12.04 0.81
N THR A 385 -6.15 11.49 1.15
CA THR A 385 -6.63 10.16 0.74
C THR A 385 -7.56 10.26 -0.47
N LEU A 386 -7.98 9.11 -1.02
CA LEU A 386 -8.88 9.05 -2.18
C LEU A 386 -10.35 9.41 -1.86
N SER A 387 -10.74 9.52 -0.58
CA SER A 387 -12.14 9.74 -0.20
C SER A 387 -12.72 11.09 -0.61
N SER A 388 -11.90 12.12 -0.78
CA SER A 388 -12.32 13.45 -1.23
C SER A 388 -11.75 13.81 -2.60
N ALA A 389 -11.16 12.83 -3.29
CA ALA A 389 -10.49 13.05 -4.55
C ALA A 389 -11.51 13.18 -5.70
N ASN A 390 -11.25 14.10 -6.62
CA ASN A 390 -12.10 14.38 -7.78
C ASN A 390 -11.24 14.83 -8.97
N VAL A 391 -11.85 14.92 -10.15
CA VAL A 391 -11.17 15.36 -11.40
C VAL A 391 -11.85 16.58 -12.05
N THR A 392 -12.62 17.34 -11.27
CA THR A 392 -13.42 18.48 -11.76
C THR A 392 -12.56 19.67 -12.21
N SER A 393 -11.30 19.74 -11.78
CA SER A 393 -10.31 20.71 -12.23
C SER A 393 -9.03 20.01 -12.69
N ILE A 394 -8.25 20.67 -13.53
CA ILE A 394 -6.93 20.18 -13.98
C ILE A 394 -6.04 19.90 -12.76
N ASP A 395 -6.08 20.77 -11.76
CA ASP A 395 -5.27 20.66 -10.54
C ASP A 395 -5.67 19.43 -9.70
N ASN A 396 -6.97 19.19 -9.55
CA ASN A 396 -7.46 18.00 -8.85
C ASN A 396 -7.17 16.72 -9.64
N ALA A 397 -7.23 16.77 -10.97
CA ALA A 397 -6.85 15.64 -11.83
C ALA A 397 -5.36 15.30 -11.72
N THR A 398 -4.47 16.29 -11.68
CA THR A 398 -3.03 16.07 -11.43
C THR A 398 -2.78 15.46 -10.05
N LYS A 399 -3.47 15.94 -9.00
CA LYS A 399 -3.41 15.33 -7.67
C LYS A 399 -3.92 13.89 -7.67
N MET A 400 -5.03 13.63 -8.36
CA MET A 400 -5.61 12.29 -8.49
C MET A 400 -4.61 11.31 -9.13
N ILE A 401 -3.89 11.71 -10.18
CA ILE A 401 -2.85 10.85 -10.79
C ILE A 401 -1.82 10.42 -9.74
N ALA A 402 -1.31 11.36 -8.94
CA ALA A 402 -0.35 11.03 -7.88
C ALA A 402 -0.96 10.14 -6.77
N GLN A 403 -2.20 10.39 -6.38
CA GLN A 403 -2.90 9.56 -5.39
C GLN A 403 -3.14 8.14 -5.90
N ILE A 404 -3.50 7.99 -7.18
CA ILE A 404 -3.72 6.67 -7.79
C ILE A 404 -2.40 5.93 -8.00
N ASP A 405 -1.32 6.61 -8.39
CA ASP A 405 0.01 5.97 -8.47
C ASP A 405 0.48 5.48 -7.09
N SER A 406 0.22 6.26 -6.02
CA SER A 406 0.41 5.82 -4.63
C SER A 406 -0.45 4.61 -4.27
N ALA A 407 -1.74 4.65 -4.61
CA ALA A 407 -2.67 3.55 -4.34
C ALA A 407 -2.23 2.26 -5.05
N ILE A 408 -1.88 2.33 -6.35
CA ILE A 408 -1.38 1.18 -7.12
C ILE A 408 -0.12 0.62 -6.46
N SER A 409 0.84 1.47 -6.05
CA SER A 409 2.04 1.01 -5.36
C SER A 409 1.74 0.28 -4.04
N THR A 410 0.78 0.77 -3.25
CA THR A 410 0.36 0.08 -2.01
C THR A 410 -0.31 -1.27 -2.28
N VAL A 411 -1.16 -1.35 -3.32
CA VAL A 411 -1.84 -2.59 -3.73
C VAL A 411 -0.84 -3.61 -4.28
N ASP A 412 0.10 -3.17 -5.11
CA ASP A 412 1.15 -4.02 -5.69
C ASP A 412 2.07 -4.58 -4.62
N THR A 413 2.43 -3.76 -3.62
CA THR A 413 3.21 -4.23 -2.47
C THR A 413 2.47 -5.33 -1.71
N LEU A 414 1.18 -5.15 -1.44
CA LEU A 414 0.38 -6.20 -0.79
C LEU A 414 0.29 -7.46 -1.65
N ASN A 415 0.00 -7.33 -2.95
CA ASN A 415 -0.04 -8.45 -3.90
C ASN A 415 1.29 -9.22 -3.95
N ALA A 416 2.42 -8.53 -3.96
CA ALA A 416 3.74 -9.14 -3.93
C ALA A 416 3.97 -9.94 -2.63
N THR A 417 3.59 -9.39 -1.48
CA THR A 417 3.69 -10.10 -0.19
C THR A 417 2.78 -11.33 -0.14
N LEU A 418 1.56 -11.23 -0.67
CA LEU A 418 0.61 -12.34 -0.76
C LEU A 418 1.12 -13.44 -1.69
N GLY A 419 1.70 -13.09 -2.85
CA GLY A 419 2.34 -14.06 -3.75
C GLY A 419 3.53 -14.78 -3.11
N ALA A 420 4.38 -14.05 -2.38
CA ALA A 420 5.49 -14.65 -1.63
C ALA A 420 4.99 -15.63 -0.55
N VAL A 421 3.93 -15.26 0.17
CA VAL A 421 3.29 -16.13 1.17
C VAL A 421 2.66 -17.37 0.51
N GLN A 422 2.04 -17.23 -0.65
CA GLN A 422 1.49 -18.37 -1.41
C GLN A 422 2.60 -19.38 -1.80
N ASN A 423 3.75 -18.90 -2.27
CA ASN A 423 4.90 -19.75 -2.58
C ASN A 423 5.46 -20.44 -1.33
N ARG A 424 5.45 -19.74 -0.20
CA ARG A 424 5.85 -20.30 1.11
C ARG A 424 4.89 -21.39 1.58
N PHE A 425 3.58 -21.22 1.42
CA PHE A 425 2.60 -22.28 1.71
C PHE A 425 2.77 -23.50 0.82
N GLN A 426 2.97 -23.33 -0.49
CA GLN A 426 3.23 -24.44 -1.42
C GLN A 426 4.48 -25.23 -1.05
N SER A 427 5.56 -24.52 -0.70
CA SER A 427 6.81 -25.15 -0.24
C SER A 427 6.62 -25.89 1.09
N ALA A 428 5.86 -25.30 2.03
CA ALA A 428 5.52 -25.95 3.29
C ALA A 428 4.69 -27.23 3.06
N ILE A 429 3.68 -27.20 2.19
CA ILE A 429 2.89 -28.39 1.83
C ILE A 429 3.78 -29.50 1.28
N GLY A 430 4.71 -29.16 0.38
CA GLY A 430 5.69 -30.12 -0.16
C GLY A 430 6.53 -30.77 0.94
N SER A 431 7.11 -29.97 1.83
CA SER A 431 7.91 -30.46 2.96
C SER A 431 7.09 -31.30 3.96
N LEU A 432 5.88 -30.87 4.29
CA LEU A 432 4.94 -31.61 5.14
C LEU A 432 4.58 -32.96 4.52
N SER A 433 4.35 -33.00 3.20
CA SER A 433 4.04 -34.24 2.47
C SER A 433 5.19 -35.24 2.58
N THR A 434 6.42 -34.80 2.33
CA THR A 434 7.62 -35.64 2.51
C THR A 434 7.78 -36.12 3.95
N SER A 435 7.56 -35.24 4.94
CA SER A 435 7.66 -35.62 6.36
C SER A 435 6.59 -36.64 6.76
N THR A 436 5.34 -36.46 6.31
CA THR A 436 4.24 -37.40 6.54
C THR A 436 4.55 -38.75 5.90
N GLN A 437 5.07 -38.76 4.67
CA GLN A 437 5.46 -40.00 3.98
C GLN A 437 6.57 -40.73 4.74
N ASN A 438 7.64 -40.02 5.13
CA ASN A 438 8.76 -40.60 5.85
C ASN A 438 8.35 -41.17 7.22
N LEU A 439 7.52 -40.43 7.97
CA LEU A 439 6.99 -40.91 9.25
C LEU A 439 6.03 -42.09 9.08
N THR A 440 5.24 -42.11 8.01
CA THR A 440 4.35 -43.24 7.71
C THR A 440 5.16 -44.49 7.38
N SER A 441 6.21 -44.36 6.57
CA SER A 441 7.15 -45.45 6.28
C SER A 441 7.90 -45.92 7.54
N ALA A 442 8.37 -45.00 8.39
CA ALA A 442 9.01 -45.34 9.66
C ALA A 442 8.06 -46.06 10.61
N ARG A 443 6.81 -45.59 10.72
CA ARG A 443 5.77 -46.23 11.53
C ARG A 443 5.46 -47.64 11.03
N SER A 444 5.30 -47.80 9.71
CA SER A 444 5.09 -49.11 9.08
C SER A 444 6.22 -50.09 9.41
N GLY A 445 7.48 -49.67 9.31
CA GLY A 445 8.63 -50.52 9.67
C GLY A 445 8.69 -50.92 11.15
N VAL A 446 8.03 -50.18 12.04
CA VAL A 446 7.96 -50.51 13.48
C VAL A 446 6.71 -51.34 13.80
N GLN A 447 5.57 -50.98 13.24
CA GLN A 447 4.26 -51.49 13.66
C GLN A 447 3.75 -52.63 12.78
N ASP A 448 4.05 -52.64 11.48
CA ASP A 448 3.46 -53.58 10.53
C ASP A 448 4.19 -54.93 10.59
N THR A 449 3.45 -56.01 10.32
CA THR A 449 3.99 -57.37 10.31
C THR A 449 4.47 -57.77 8.91
N ASP A 450 5.59 -58.48 8.85
CA ASP A 450 6.01 -59.18 7.64
C ASP A 450 5.16 -60.45 7.47
N TYR A 451 4.21 -60.41 6.54
CA TYR A 451 3.29 -61.52 6.26
C TYR A 451 4.03 -62.81 5.88
N ALA A 452 5.14 -62.74 5.14
CA ALA A 452 5.87 -63.93 4.71
C ALA A 452 6.58 -64.60 5.90
N ALA A 453 7.20 -63.80 6.77
CA ALA A 453 7.82 -64.32 7.99
C ALA A 453 6.77 -64.90 8.96
N GLU A 454 5.63 -64.22 9.14
CA GLU A 454 4.63 -64.63 10.12
C GLU A 454 3.84 -65.86 9.66
N THR A 455 3.60 -66.04 8.37
CA THR A 455 3.03 -67.27 7.81
C THR A 455 3.95 -68.48 7.98
N ALA A 456 5.27 -68.30 7.84
CA ALA A 456 6.26 -69.33 8.15
C ALA A 456 6.28 -69.67 9.67
N ASN A 457 6.13 -68.68 10.54
CA ASN A 457 6.02 -68.89 11.99
C ASN A 457 4.72 -69.60 12.38
N LEU A 458 3.60 -69.24 11.76
CA LEU A 458 2.29 -69.86 11.94
C LEU A 458 2.35 -71.35 11.57
N THR A 459 2.84 -71.66 10.37
CA THR A 459 2.97 -73.03 9.88
C THR A 459 3.92 -73.86 10.75
N ARG A 460 5.07 -73.30 11.17
CA ARG A 460 5.96 -73.95 12.14
C ARG A 460 5.25 -74.26 13.46
N SER A 461 4.50 -73.30 13.99
CA SER A 461 3.77 -73.45 15.27
C SER A 461 2.63 -74.47 15.17
N GLN A 462 1.94 -74.56 14.03
CA GLN A 462 0.93 -75.59 13.75
C GLN A 462 1.56 -76.99 13.70
N ILE A 463 2.70 -77.14 13.02
CA ILE A 463 3.45 -78.42 12.96
C ILE A 463 3.92 -78.82 14.36
N LEU A 464 4.47 -77.89 15.14
CA LEU A 464 4.91 -78.13 16.52
C LEU A 464 3.74 -78.47 17.46
N GLN A 465 2.57 -77.87 17.28
CA GLN A 465 1.36 -78.21 18.03
C GLN A 465 0.93 -79.66 17.73
N GLN A 466 0.86 -80.06 16.46
CA GLN A 466 0.50 -81.42 16.06
C GLN A 466 1.53 -82.46 16.56
N ALA A 467 2.82 -82.15 16.45
CA ALA A 467 3.90 -82.97 16.98
C ALA A 467 3.87 -83.05 18.52
N GLY A 468 3.58 -81.95 19.20
CA GLY A 468 3.47 -81.87 20.66
C GLY A 468 2.31 -82.70 21.21
N ILE A 469 1.15 -82.71 20.54
CA ILE A 469 0.00 -83.57 20.89
C ILE A 469 0.38 -85.05 20.72
N SER A 470 1.08 -85.38 19.63
CA SER A 470 1.54 -86.75 19.34
C SER A 470 2.56 -87.23 20.37
N MET A 471 3.53 -86.38 20.75
CA MET A 471 4.53 -86.66 21.78
C MET A 471 3.93 -86.72 23.19
N LEU A 472 2.94 -85.89 23.51
CA LEU A 472 2.20 -85.97 24.78
C LEU A 472 1.44 -87.29 24.88
N SER A 473 0.78 -87.71 23.80
CA SER A 473 0.09 -89.00 23.71
C SER A 473 1.07 -90.16 23.96
N GLN A 474 2.23 -90.14 23.31
CA GLN A 474 3.26 -91.18 23.46
C GLN A 474 3.94 -91.16 24.84
N ALA A 475 4.20 -89.97 25.40
CA ALA A 475 4.75 -89.80 26.74
C ALA A 475 3.79 -90.30 27.83
N ASN A 476 2.47 -90.19 27.62
CA ASN A 476 1.46 -90.70 28.55
C ASN A 476 1.33 -92.24 28.51
N GLN A 477 1.76 -92.89 27.43
CA GLN A 477 1.74 -94.36 27.30
C GLN A 477 2.94 -95.05 27.96
N LEU A 478 4.09 -94.37 28.11
CA LEU A 478 5.30 -94.94 28.72
C LEU A 478 5.09 -95.50 30.15
N PRO A 479 4.45 -94.77 31.09
CA PRO A 479 4.18 -95.28 32.43
C PRO A 479 3.26 -96.51 32.44
N GLN A 480 2.33 -96.59 31.48
CA GLN A 480 1.39 -97.71 31.35
C GLN A 480 2.09 -98.97 30.83
N GLN A 481 3.10 -98.83 29.96
CA GLN A 481 3.94 -99.94 29.52
C GLN A 481 4.86 -100.46 30.64
N VAL A 482 5.38 -99.57 31.50
CA VAL A 482 6.17 -99.97 32.67
C VAL A 482 5.30 -100.64 33.74
N LEU A 483 4.06 -100.18 33.94
CA LEU A 483 3.13 -100.84 34.87
C LEU A 483 2.74 -102.25 34.42
N LYS A 484 2.65 -102.48 33.11
CA LYS A 484 2.43 -103.81 32.51
C LYS A 484 3.61 -104.79 32.65
N LEU A 485 4.81 -104.29 32.97
CA LEU A 485 6.00 -105.12 33.23
C LEU A 485 6.21 -105.43 34.73
N LEU A 486 5.44 -104.77 35.61
CA LEU A 486 5.45 -104.96 37.06
C LEU A 486 4.26 -105.79 37.57
N GLN A 487 3.29 -106.07 36.70
CA GLN A 487 2.28 -107.13 36.86
C GLN A 487 2.82 -108.40 36.22
#